data_AF-A0A2I0BYP6-F1
#
_entry.id   AF-A0A2I0BYP6-F1
#
_cell.length_a   1.000
_cell.length_b   1.000
_cell.length_c   1.000
_cell.angle_alpha   90.00
_cell.angle_beta   90.00
_cell.angle_gamma   90.00
#
_symmetry.space_group_name_H-M   'P 1'
#
loop_
_entity.id
_entity.type
_entity.pdbx_description
1 polymer ?
#
loop_
_entity_poly.entity_id
_entity_poly.type
_entity_poly.pdbx_seq_one_letter_code
_entity_poly.pdbx_strand_id
1 'polypeptide(L)'
;MITENGIIFLGTGSSSSIPKLSHAFKNILNTNNNEIKIEEYEKNLSSEDFECVDKFVEDISSKGLESIDELNNLYLKKKYPHVKDIRCYTCYDAMSNNSKNKRNNISILLKSNDSYVLIDVGKTFRDSILRNKDKINFYKINLHSVLISHSHTDALNGIDDLRDLQEFNKVQYDDVYYYTPKKIFDVYVNDVSYDRLRRGYDYLVHKRTENIFYSKIAALNIHVIKDEKYNKILSEKTTLDDIIESDGCEIKKENCIKNVEEEIYNKNNKACQTNQSNYDDGKYIDNCINIHTYKKKDEYGFIYTQFDNDKNIRFIPFHHGKNYICIGYIIGNTNKLVYISDCSKLPNYILEYIKKMGSIDILIIDALFYKRKHYSHFSLYESINIALQIKPKQVFFIGMSCDIEHNITNLFLEKLSAKYSDITFSLAHDGLFLPFNF
;
A
#
# COMPACT_ATOMS: atom_id res chain seq x y z
N MET A 1 14.88 2.05 19.99
CA MET A 1 14.60 1.17 18.85
C MET A 1 13.61 0.10 19.27
N ILE A 2 12.65 -0.21 18.42
CA ILE A 2 11.57 -1.18 18.64
C ILE A 2 12.16 -2.59 18.71
N THR A 3 11.92 -3.28 19.82
CA THR A 3 12.38 -4.66 20.07
C THR A 3 11.23 -5.66 20.17
N GLU A 4 10.02 -5.17 20.37
CA GLU A 4 8.80 -5.98 20.52
C GLU A 4 8.30 -6.56 19.20
N ASN A 5 7.39 -7.53 19.25
CA ASN A 5 6.68 -8.01 18.06
C ASN A 5 5.63 -6.99 17.64
N GLY A 6 5.44 -6.82 16.34
CA GLY A 6 4.42 -5.89 15.86
C GLY A 6 4.55 -5.47 14.42
N ILE A 7 3.87 -4.36 14.13
CA ILE A 7 3.70 -3.78 12.81
C ILE A 7 4.31 -2.38 12.82
N ILE A 8 5.22 -2.11 11.89
CA ILE A 8 5.84 -0.80 11.71
C ILE A 8 5.42 -0.26 10.34
N PHE A 9 4.68 0.84 10.33
CA PHE A 9 4.26 1.52 9.10
C PHE A 9 5.39 2.40 8.60
N LEU A 10 6.21 1.91 7.67
CA LEU A 10 7.32 2.67 7.11
C LEU A 10 6.81 3.85 6.27
N GLY A 11 5.77 3.60 5.48
CA GLY A 11 5.06 4.58 4.68
C GLY A 11 3.57 4.23 4.57
N THR A 12 2.73 5.24 4.39
CA THR A 12 1.26 5.10 4.48
C THR A 12 0.48 5.80 3.35
N GLY A 13 1.13 6.57 2.50
CA GLY A 13 0.52 7.40 1.47
C GLY A 13 0.32 6.67 0.14
N SER A 14 -0.51 7.27 -0.72
CA SER A 14 -0.76 6.78 -2.08
C SER A 14 0.45 6.87 -3.00
N SER A 15 0.28 6.44 -4.26
CA SER A 15 1.29 6.49 -5.32
C SER A 15 1.98 7.84 -5.52
N SER A 16 1.30 8.95 -5.21
CA SER A 16 1.86 10.30 -5.37
C SER A 16 2.78 10.75 -4.23
N SER A 17 2.78 10.04 -3.10
CA SER A 17 3.36 10.49 -1.82
C SER A 17 2.84 11.87 -1.38
N ILE A 18 3.10 12.25 -0.13
CA ILE A 18 2.72 13.55 0.42
C ILE A 18 3.92 14.12 1.18
N PRO A 19 4.35 15.37 0.89
CA PRO A 19 3.72 16.33 -0.02
C PRO A 19 3.92 15.99 -1.51
N LYS A 20 2.92 16.29 -2.33
CA LYS A 20 3.06 16.26 -3.80
C LYS A 20 4.04 17.35 -4.24
N LEU A 21 5.00 17.03 -5.11
CA LEU A 21 6.00 18.00 -5.61
C LEU A 21 5.34 19.28 -6.15
N SER A 22 4.36 19.15 -7.04
CA SER A 22 3.67 20.30 -7.64
C SER A 22 2.87 21.14 -6.63
N HIS A 23 2.53 20.59 -5.47
CA HIS A 23 1.88 21.31 -4.39
C HIS A 23 2.93 22.02 -3.53
N ALA A 24 4.00 21.32 -3.13
CA ALA A 24 5.09 21.88 -2.34
C ALA A 24 5.72 23.10 -3.02
N PHE A 25 6.11 22.98 -4.29
CA PHE A 25 6.73 24.09 -5.03
C PHE A 25 5.78 25.27 -5.25
N LYS A 26 4.49 25.02 -5.50
CA LYS A 26 3.51 26.11 -5.62
C LYS A 26 3.26 26.81 -4.28
N ASN A 27 3.24 26.05 -3.19
CA ASN A 27 3.10 26.62 -1.86
C ASN A 27 4.31 27.50 -1.51
N ILE A 28 5.54 27.07 -1.83
CA ILE A 28 6.77 27.86 -1.64
C ILE A 28 6.71 29.20 -2.37
N LEU A 29 6.32 29.19 -3.66
CA LEU A 29 6.20 30.42 -4.46
C LEU A 29 5.21 31.41 -3.85
N ASN A 30 4.09 30.92 -3.32
CA ASN A 30 3.04 31.76 -2.76
C ASN A 30 3.37 32.26 -1.34
N THR A 31 4.34 31.65 -0.66
CA THR A 31 4.85 32.11 0.64
C THR A 31 6.00 33.12 0.55
N ASN A 32 6.61 33.33 -0.63
CA ASN A 32 7.83 34.14 -0.84
C ASN A 32 7.69 35.67 -0.63
N ASN A 33 6.65 36.13 0.06
CA ASN A 33 6.62 37.48 0.65
C ASN A 33 7.08 37.52 2.12
N ASN A 34 7.45 36.39 2.72
CA ASN A 34 8.21 36.32 3.96
C ASN A 34 9.07 35.05 3.93
N GLU A 35 10.28 35.12 4.48
CA GLU A 35 11.11 33.93 4.73
C GLU A 35 10.22 32.81 5.29
N ILE A 36 10.29 31.63 4.66
CA ILE A 36 9.64 30.43 5.20
C ILE A 36 10.42 30.06 6.47
N LYS A 37 10.13 30.77 7.56
CA LYS A 37 10.42 30.31 8.91
C LYS A 37 9.37 29.25 9.22
N ILE A 38 9.60 28.03 8.74
CA ILE A 38 9.10 26.82 9.43
C ILE A 38 10.00 26.63 10.68
N GLU A 39 10.23 27.71 11.44
CA GLU A 39 10.49 27.58 12.86
C GLU A 39 9.19 27.02 13.44
N GLU A 40 9.31 26.09 14.39
CA GLU A 40 8.19 25.49 15.12
C GLU A 40 7.23 26.59 15.61
N TYR A 41 6.22 26.94 14.82
CA TYR A 41 5.02 27.58 15.33
C TYR A 41 4.22 26.49 16.07
N GLU A 42 4.82 25.92 17.11
CA GLU A 42 4.10 25.42 18.27
C GLU A 42 3.64 26.64 19.07
N LYS A 43 2.75 27.47 18.49
CA LYS A 43 1.75 28.04 19.37
C LYS A 43 0.88 26.85 19.74
N ASN A 44 1.02 26.37 20.97
CA ASN A 44 0.03 25.48 21.56
C ASN A 44 -1.33 26.03 21.20
N LEU A 45 -2.13 25.23 20.49
CA LEU A 45 -3.53 25.56 20.21
C LEU A 45 -4.13 26.03 21.52
N SER A 46 -4.72 27.22 21.53
CA SER A 46 -5.37 27.75 22.73
C SER A 46 -6.55 26.84 23.10
N SER A 47 -7.01 26.90 24.34
CA SER A 47 -8.24 26.24 24.76
C SER A 47 -9.43 26.63 23.86
N GLU A 48 -9.46 27.86 23.35
CA GLU A 48 -10.45 28.35 22.40
C GLU A 48 -10.29 27.73 20.99
N ASP A 49 -9.06 27.45 20.55
CA ASP A 49 -8.79 26.75 19.30
C ASP A 49 -9.23 25.28 19.40
N PHE A 50 -8.99 24.62 20.54
CA PHE A 50 -9.49 23.28 20.82
C PHE A 50 -11.02 23.25 20.88
N GLU A 51 -11.67 24.18 21.58
CA GLU A 51 -13.14 24.29 21.59
C GLU A 51 -13.72 24.52 20.18
N CYS A 52 -13.03 25.30 19.33
CA CYS A 52 -13.46 25.54 17.95
C CYS A 52 -13.29 24.30 17.07
N VAL A 53 -12.22 23.52 17.26
CA VAL A 53 -12.01 22.23 16.61
C VAL A 53 -13.02 21.21 17.12
N ASP A 54 -13.25 21.14 18.43
CA ASP A 54 -14.17 20.20 19.08
C ASP A 54 -15.61 20.47 18.66
N LYS A 55 -16.06 21.73 18.67
CA LYS A 55 -17.37 22.14 18.16
C LYS A 55 -17.55 21.79 16.69
N PHE A 56 -16.52 22.01 15.88
CA PHE A 56 -16.54 21.65 14.47
C PHE A 56 -16.57 20.13 14.28
N VAL A 57 -15.88 19.38 15.13
CA VAL A 57 -15.87 17.92 15.15
C VAL A 57 -17.19 17.34 15.67
N GLU A 58 -17.88 18.00 16.60
CA GLU A 58 -19.27 17.74 17.00
C GLU A 58 -20.27 18.02 15.89
N ASP A 59 -20.09 19.11 15.15
CA ASP A 59 -20.89 19.42 13.96
C ASP A 59 -20.69 18.36 12.86
N ILE A 60 -19.50 17.78 12.69
CA ILE A 60 -19.24 16.65 11.77
C ILE A 60 -19.95 15.37 12.24
N SER A 61 -19.87 15.10 13.54
CA SER A 61 -20.48 13.90 14.13
C SER A 61 -22.00 13.89 13.97
N SER A 62 -22.60 15.08 13.95
CA SER A 62 -24.04 15.26 13.79
C SER A 62 -24.51 15.33 12.33
N LYS A 63 -23.64 15.70 11.37
CA LYS A 63 -23.98 15.86 9.94
C LYS A 63 -23.48 14.75 9.00
N GLY A 64 -22.73 13.77 9.50
CA GLY A 64 -22.25 12.63 8.72
C GLY A 64 -21.11 12.97 7.74
N LEU A 65 -20.64 11.96 7.00
CA LEU A 65 -19.48 12.08 6.09
C LEU A 65 -19.64 13.12 4.96
N GLU A 66 -20.83 13.68 4.73
CA GLU A 66 -21.07 14.58 3.60
C GLU A 66 -20.35 15.92 3.72
N SER A 67 -19.96 16.34 4.93
CA SER A 67 -19.25 17.61 5.16
C SER A 67 -17.73 17.48 5.26
N ILE A 68 -17.16 16.26 5.25
CA ILE A 68 -15.72 16.05 5.55
C ILE A 68 -14.79 16.53 4.42
N ASP A 69 -15.26 16.55 3.16
CA ASP A 69 -14.49 17.03 2.01
C ASP A 69 -14.23 18.55 2.06
N GLU A 70 -15.21 19.33 2.52
CA GLU A 70 -15.10 20.80 2.68
C GLU A 70 -14.24 21.19 3.89
N LEU A 71 -14.08 20.24 4.80
CA LEU A 71 -13.59 20.41 6.15
C LEU A 71 -12.07 20.59 6.25
N ASN A 72 -11.31 19.79 5.49
CA ASN A 72 -9.85 19.81 5.55
C ASN A 72 -9.29 21.18 5.23
N ASN A 73 -9.87 21.81 4.22
CA ASN A 73 -9.48 23.15 3.81
C ASN A 73 -9.86 24.18 4.88
N LEU A 74 -11.00 24.03 5.57
CA LEU A 74 -11.39 24.93 6.66
C LEU A 74 -10.52 24.77 7.90
N TYR A 75 -10.28 23.54 8.37
CA TYR A 75 -9.41 23.24 9.52
C TYR A 75 -8.00 23.80 9.29
N LEU A 76 -7.39 23.48 8.14
CA LEU A 76 -6.01 23.92 7.91
C LEU A 76 -5.90 25.40 7.56
N LYS A 77 -6.92 26.04 6.96
CA LYS A 77 -7.00 27.50 6.84
C LYS A 77 -7.00 28.18 8.21
N LYS A 78 -7.75 27.63 9.17
CA LYS A 78 -7.77 28.13 10.55
C LYS A 78 -6.44 27.89 11.26
N LYS A 79 -5.80 26.74 11.04
CA LYS A 79 -4.47 26.41 11.59
C LYS A 79 -3.38 27.35 11.04
N TYR A 80 -3.50 27.76 9.79
CA TYR A 80 -2.54 28.64 9.10
C TYR A 80 -3.19 29.93 8.59
N PRO A 81 -3.74 30.78 9.47
CA PRO A 81 -4.55 31.94 9.07
C PRO A 81 -3.71 33.03 8.37
N HIS A 82 -2.40 33.02 8.62
CA HIS A 82 -1.44 33.94 8.03
C HIS A 82 -1.02 33.56 6.60
N VAL A 83 -1.29 32.32 6.17
CA VAL A 83 -0.86 31.85 4.86
C VAL A 83 -2.03 31.94 3.88
N LYS A 84 -1.93 32.91 2.96
CA LYS A 84 -2.93 33.13 1.91
C LYS A 84 -2.53 32.40 0.63
N ASP A 85 -3.53 32.05 -0.18
CA ASP A 85 -3.34 31.52 -1.54
C ASP A 85 -2.53 30.20 -1.64
N ILE A 86 -2.60 29.34 -0.61
CA ILE A 86 -2.03 27.97 -0.65
C ILE A 86 -2.78 27.09 -1.66
N ARG A 87 -2.04 26.27 -2.44
CA ARG A 87 -2.64 25.29 -3.38
C ARG A 87 -3.29 24.12 -2.65
N CYS A 88 -2.61 23.58 -1.65
CA CYS A 88 -3.07 22.46 -0.86
C CYS A 88 -2.48 22.55 0.55
N TYR A 89 -3.35 22.68 1.54
CA TYR A 89 -2.92 22.83 2.94
C TYR A 89 -2.34 21.54 3.50
N THR A 90 -2.86 20.37 3.16
CA THR A 90 -2.31 19.08 3.60
C THR A 90 -0.86 18.92 3.15
N CYS A 91 -0.57 19.27 1.89
CA CYS A 91 0.81 19.27 1.39
C CYS A 91 1.68 20.36 2.02
N TYR A 92 1.10 21.50 2.44
CA TYR A 92 1.83 22.53 3.17
C TYR A 92 2.23 22.03 4.57
N ASP A 93 1.27 21.50 5.33
CA ASP A 93 1.49 20.90 6.65
C ASP A 93 2.51 19.74 6.58
N ALA A 94 2.44 18.92 5.53
CA ALA A 94 3.37 17.82 5.28
C ALA A 94 4.82 18.25 4.99
N MET A 95 5.10 19.55 4.78
CA MET A 95 6.47 20.04 4.69
C MET A 95 7.17 20.05 6.06
N SER A 96 6.42 20.13 7.16
CA SER A 96 6.96 20.03 8.52
C SER A 96 7.41 18.60 8.83
N ASN A 97 8.57 18.45 9.49
CA ASN A 97 9.19 17.14 9.75
C ASN A 97 8.32 16.20 10.59
N ASN A 98 7.62 16.75 11.59
CA ASN A 98 6.77 16.00 12.52
C ASN A 98 5.32 15.83 12.05
N SER A 99 4.99 16.31 10.85
CA SER A 99 3.62 16.17 10.33
C SER A 99 3.30 14.71 9.99
N LYS A 100 2.16 14.24 10.49
CA LYS A 100 1.53 12.97 10.10
C LYS A 100 0.90 13.02 8.71
N ASN A 101 0.80 14.20 8.10
CA ASN A 101 0.43 14.37 6.69
C ASN A 101 1.62 14.17 5.73
N LYS A 102 2.85 14.15 6.22
CA LYS A 102 4.00 13.69 5.43
C LYS A 102 3.94 12.16 5.34
N ARG A 103 3.70 11.65 4.13
CA ARG A 103 3.42 10.22 3.88
C ARG A 103 4.21 9.72 2.66
N ASN A 104 5.13 8.80 2.89
CA ASN A 104 5.79 8.03 1.83
C ASN A 104 4.84 6.97 1.26
N ASN A 105 5.19 6.32 0.16
CA ASN A 105 4.40 5.22 -0.40
C ASN A 105 4.25 4.09 0.63
N ILE A 106 3.16 3.34 0.52
CA ILE A 106 2.88 2.24 1.43
C ILE A 106 4.09 1.30 1.52
N SER A 107 4.53 1.04 2.73
CA SER A 107 5.50 -0.01 3.05
C SER A 107 5.35 -0.36 4.52
N ILE A 108 5.27 -1.65 4.83
CA ILE A 108 5.01 -2.14 6.20
C ILE A 108 6.05 -3.19 6.56
N LEU A 109 6.71 -3.00 7.70
CA LEU A 109 7.64 -3.97 8.27
C LEU A 109 6.99 -4.69 9.45
N LEU A 110 6.72 -5.97 9.27
CA LEU A 110 6.22 -6.86 10.31
C LEU A 110 7.41 -7.50 11.03
N LYS A 111 7.32 -7.60 12.35
CA LYS A 111 8.32 -8.24 13.19
C LYS A 111 7.66 -9.29 14.08
N SER A 112 8.18 -10.50 14.04
CA SER A 112 7.87 -11.57 15.00
C SER A 112 9.17 -12.23 15.43
N ASN A 113 9.49 -12.15 16.72
CA ASN A 113 10.78 -12.52 17.28
C ASN A 113 11.92 -11.84 16.51
N ASP A 114 12.86 -12.63 15.97
CA ASP A 114 13.95 -12.19 15.12
C ASP A 114 13.63 -12.33 13.62
N SER A 115 12.38 -12.61 13.23
CA SER A 115 11.95 -12.76 11.84
C SER A 115 11.17 -11.54 11.38
N TYR A 116 11.54 -11.01 10.22
CA TYR A 116 10.90 -9.84 9.63
C TYR A 116 10.24 -10.15 8.29
N VAL A 117 9.08 -9.56 8.04
CA VAL A 117 8.40 -9.62 6.74
C VAL A 117 8.13 -8.21 6.27
N LEU A 118 8.52 -7.89 5.05
CA LEU A 118 8.29 -6.58 4.44
C LEU A 118 7.15 -6.67 3.43
N ILE A 119 6.18 -5.78 3.54
CA ILE A 119 5.11 -5.61 2.55
C ILE A 119 5.40 -4.35 1.77
N ASP A 120 5.57 -4.51 0.46
CA ASP A 120 5.89 -3.49 -0.53
C ASP A 120 7.21 -2.71 -0.29
N VAL A 121 7.89 -2.45 -1.41
CA VAL A 121 9.17 -1.72 -1.51
C VAL A 121 9.07 -0.70 -2.64
N GLY A 122 8.23 0.31 -2.46
CA GLY A 122 8.03 1.38 -3.44
C GLY A 122 9.25 2.27 -3.66
N LYS A 123 9.13 3.21 -4.61
CA LYS A 123 10.14 4.24 -4.91
C LYS A 123 10.60 5.11 -3.71
N THR A 124 9.85 5.12 -2.60
CA THR A 124 10.19 5.86 -1.37
C THR A 124 10.65 4.94 -0.24
N PHE A 125 10.93 3.66 -0.50
CA PHE A 125 11.35 2.70 0.52
C PHE A 125 12.60 3.14 1.26
N ARG A 126 13.66 3.55 0.54
CA ARG A 126 14.89 4.09 1.13
C ARG A 126 14.62 5.24 2.10
N ASP A 127 13.84 6.23 1.67
CA ASP A 127 13.48 7.38 2.51
C ASP A 127 12.63 6.96 3.73
N SER A 128 11.79 5.94 3.57
CA SER A 128 10.94 5.42 4.64
C SER A 128 11.76 4.75 5.73
N ILE A 129 12.80 3.99 5.37
CA ILE A 129 13.76 3.43 6.33
C ILE A 129 14.53 4.56 7.03
N LEU A 130 15.07 5.52 6.28
CA LEU A 130 15.85 6.63 6.84
C LEU A 130 15.02 7.50 7.80
N ARG A 131 13.75 7.76 7.47
CA ARG A 131 12.82 8.51 8.34
C ARG A 131 12.54 7.78 9.66
N ASN A 132 12.67 6.45 9.67
CA ASN A 132 12.43 5.60 10.83
C ASN A 132 13.73 5.13 11.52
N LYS A 133 14.88 5.76 11.22
CA LYS A 133 16.21 5.38 11.76
C LYS A 133 16.28 5.31 13.29
N ASP A 134 15.53 6.15 14.00
CA ASP A 134 15.55 6.19 15.48
C ASP A 134 14.64 5.10 16.10
N LYS A 135 13.73 4.56 15.28
CA LYS A 135 12.77 3.51 15.67
C LYS A 135 13.27 2.12 15.31
N ILE A 136 13.99 1.96 14.20
CA ILE A 136 14.34 0.65 13.63
C ILE A 136 15.84 0.40 13.77
N ASN A 137 16.21 -0.74 14.35
CA ASN A 137 17.59 -1.21 14.30
C ASN A 137 17.86 -1.89 12.95
N PHE A 138 18.31 -1.10 11.96
CA PHE A 138 18.56 -1.58 10.60
C PHE A 138 19.46 -2.82 10.55
N TYR A 139 20.51 -2.87 11.36
CA TYR A 139 21.46 -4.00 11.41
C TYR A 139 20.91 -5.27 12.04
N LYS A 140 19.76 -5.20 12.73
CA LYS A 140 19.08 -6.38 13.29
C LYS A 140 17.90 -6.86 12.46
N ILE A 141 17.63 -6.23 11.30
CA ILE A 141 16.56 -6.68 10.41
C ILE A 141 16.99 -7.99 9.76
N ASN A 142 16.55 -9.10 10.33
CA ASN A 142 16.70 -10.42 9.75
C ASN A 142 15.48 -10.70 8.86
N LEU A 143 15.49 -10.09 7.67
CA LEU A 143 14.40 -10.15 6.69
C LEU A 143 14.21 -11.57 6.18
N HIS A 144 13.04 -12.16 6.45
CA HIS A 144 12.65 -13.50 6.01
C HIS A 144 12.08 -13.45 4.60
N SER A 145 11.09 -12.59 4.36
CA SER A 145 10.44 -12.47 3.06
C SER A 145 9.98 -11.06 2.75
N VAL A 146 9.86 -10.77 1.46
CA VAL A 146 9.23 -9.56 0.92
C VAL A 146 7.97 -9.97 0.16
N LEU A 147 6.86 -9.32 0.46
CA LEU A 147 5.57 -9.54 -0.18
C LEU A 147 5.27 -8.31 -1.05
N ILE A 148 5.10 -8.50 -2.35
CA ILE A 148 4.76 -7.43 -3.28
C ILE A 148 3.28 -7.54 -3.63
N SER A 149 2.50 -6.53 -3.22
CA SER A 149 1.07 -6.45 -3.50
C SER A 149 0.79 -6.33 -4.99
N HIS A 150 1.58 -5.51 -5.70
CA HIS A 150 1.48 -5.31 -7.14
C HIS A 150 2.71 -4.58 -7.71
N SER A 151 2.71 -4.33 -9.02
CA SER A 151 3.88 -3.83 -9.76
C SER A 151 3.80 -2.38 -10.20
N HIS A 152 3.03 -1.53 -9.52
CA HIS A 152 3.21 -0.09 -9.69
C HIS A 152 4.45 0.40 -8.93
N THR A 153 4.96 1.54 -9.38
CA THR A 153 6.20 2.16 -8.90
C THR A 153 6.22 2.36 -7.38
N ASP A 154 5.07 2.67 -6.81
CA ASP A 154 4.87 2.90 -5.39
C ASP A 154 4.83 1.64 -4.52
N ALA A 155 4.72 0.45 -5.13
CA ALA A 155 4.83 -0.83 -4.42
C ALA A 155 6.14 -1.59 -4.72
N LEU A 156 6.78 -1.36 -5.88
CA LEU A 156 7.90 -2.21 -6.35
C LEU A 156 9.24 -1.49 -6.57
N ASN A 157 9.27 -0.21 -6.95
CA ASN A 157 10.49 0.35 -7.58
C ASN A 157 11.69 0.61 -6.63
N GLY A 158 11.54 0.37 -5.34
CA GLY A 158 12.63 0.36 -4.35
C GLY A 158 13.26 -1.03 -4.15
N ILE A 159 12.90 -2.03 -4.95
CA ILE A 159 13.39 -3.42 -4.78
C ILE A 159 14.93 -3.57 -4.84
N ASP A 160 15.64 -2.69 -5.56
CA ASP A 160 17.12 -2.70 -5.59
C ASP A 160 17.74 -2.31 -4.22
N ASP A 161 17.06 -1.46 -3.44
CA ASP A 161 17.53 -1.03 -2.11
C ASP A 161 17.56 -2.21 -1.11
N LEU A 162 16.94 -3.35 -1.41
CA LEU A 162 17.03 -4.56 -0.58
C LEU A 162 18.47 -5.07 -0.43
N ARG A 163 19.37 -4.76 -1.37
CA ARG A 163 20.79 -5.11 -1.26
C ARG A 163 21.45 -4.53 -0.01
N ASP A 164 20.98 -3.38 0.48
CA ASP A 164 21.53 -2.72 1.67
C ASP A 164 21.15 -3.49 2.96
N LEU A 165 20.11 -4.33 2.91
CA LEU A 165 19.72 -5.23 3.99
C LEU A 165 20.45 -6.59 3.92
N GLN A 166 21.21 -6.85 2.85
CA GLN A 166 21.92 -8.11 2.68
C GLN A 166 23.40 -7.97 3.05
N GLU A 167 23.88 -8.92 3.86
CA GLU A 167 25.30 -9.11 4.06
C GLU A 167 25.90 -9.92 2.91
N PHE A 168 27.09 -9.51 2.46
CA PHE A 168 27.84 -10.20 1.42
C PHE A 168 29.22 -10.57 1.94
N ASN A 169 29.67 -11.79 1.62
CA ASN A 169 31.09 -12.09 1.64
C ASN A 169 31.73 -11.46 0.41
N LYS A 170 32.90 -10.84 0.61
CA LYS A 170 33.69 -10.24 -0.47
C LYS A 170 34.98 -11.04 -0.63
N VAL A 171 35.18 -11.60 -1.82
CA VAL A 171 36.38 -12.37 -2.17
C VAL A 171 37.07 -11.66 -3.33
N GLN A 172 38.39 -11.57 -3.28
CA GLN A 172 39.21 -11.07 -4.39
C GLN A 172 39.87 -12.25 -5.09
N TYR A 173 39.77 -12.28 -6.41
CA TYR A 173 40.54 -13.19 -7.26
C TYR A 173 41.13 -12.35 -8.39
N ASP A 174 42.46 -12.34 -8.48
CA ASP A 174 43.23 -11.39 -9.30
C ASP A 174 42.80 -9.93 -9.03
N ASP A 175 42.48 -9.18 -10.08
CA ASP A 175 42.04 -7.77 -10.03
C ASP A 175 40.51 -7.62 -9.91
N VAL A 176 39.77 -8.72 -9.68
CA VAL A 176 38.30 -8.74 -9.66
C VAL A 176 37.77 -9.12 -8.28
N TYR A 177 36.72 -8.42 -7.85
CA TYR A 177 35.98 -8.76 -6.63
C TYR A 177 34.70 -9.52 -6.95
N TYR A 178 34.43 -10.52 -6.14
CA TYR A 178 33.24 -11.36 -6.18
C TYR A 178 32.49 -11.22 -4.86
N TYR A 179 31.17 -11.17 -4.96
CA TYR A 179 30.26 -11.05 -3.83
C TYR A 179 29.34 -12.26 -3.79
N THR A 180 29.27 -12.91 -2.62
CA THR A 180 28.29 -13.96 -2.36
C THR A 180 27.40 -13.55 -1.19
N PRO A 181 26.07 -13.61 -1.33
CA PRO A 181 25.15 -13.20 -0.28
C PRO A 181 25.22 -14.21 0.87
N LYS A 182 25.33 -13.72 2.11
CA LYS A 182 25.22 -14.58 3.30
C LYS A 182 23.79 -15.08 3.50
N LYS A 183 22.80 -14.29 3.07
CA LYS A 183 21.38 -14.61 3.12
C LYS A 183 20.69 -14.15 1.84
N ILE A 184 19.85 -15.02 1.29
CA ILE A 184 18.98 -14.74 0.14
C ILE A 184 17.59 -14.39 0.69
N PHE A 185 16.91 -13.43 0.08
CA PHE A 185 15.55 -13.07 0.48
C PHE A 185 14.51 -13.68 -0.45
N ASP A 186 13.48 -14.28 0.13
CA ASP A 186 12.32 -14.75 -0.62
C ASP A 186 11.39 -13.57 -0.95
N VAL A 187 11.07 -13.38 -2.22
CA VAL A 187 10.20 -12.32 -2.72
C VAL A 187 8.98 -12.94 -3.40
N TYR A 188 7.80 -12.67 -2.88
CA TYR A 188 6.54 -13.21 -3.39
C TYR A 188 5.85 -12.18 -4.28
N VAL A 189 5.51 -12.59 -5.51
CA VAL A 189 4.90 -11.73 -6.53
C VAL A 189 3.82 -12.53 -7.28
N ASN A 190 2.77 -11.87 -7.78
CA ASN A 190 1.93 -12.51 -8.81
C ASN A 190 2.63 -12.51 -10.17
N ASP A 191 2.08 -13.28 -11.10
CA ASP A 191 2.62 -13.43 -12.45
C ASP A 191 2.76 -12.08 -13.19
N VAL A 192 1.74 -11.21 -13.10
CA VAL A 192 1.76 -9.87 -13.71
C VAL A 192 2.91 -9.01 -13.16
N SER A 193 3.16 -9.10 -11.86
CA SER A 193 4.21 -8.31 -11.20
C SER A 193 5.59 -8.88 -11.46
N TYR A 194 5.74 -10.20 -11.54
CA TYR A 194 6.96 -10.84 -12.01
C TYR A 194 7.32 -10.35 -13.42
N ASP A 195 6.33 -10.29 -14.30
CA ASP A 195 6.54 -9.90 -15.69
C ASP A 195 7.02 -8.45 -15.84
N ARG A 196 6.51 -7.54 -14.99
CA ARG A 196 7.02 -6.16 -14.89
C ARG A 196 8.41 -6.12 -14.29
N LEU A 197 8.66 -6.88 -13.22
CA LEU A 197 9.97 -6.96 -12.57
C LEU A 197 11.05 -7.43 -13.56
N ARG A 198 10.75 -8.45 -14.38
CA ARG A 198 11.64 -8.95 -15.44
C ARG A 198 11.98 -7.90 -16.48
N ARG A 199 11.03 -7.05 -16.86
CA ARG A 199 11.25 -6.00 -17.87
C ARG A 199 11.99 -4.79 -17.32
N GLY A 200 11.76 -4.42 -16.06
CA GLY A 200 12.36 -3.24 -15.43
C GLY A 200 13.67 -3.50 -14.69
N TYR A 201 13.85 -4.72 -14.17
CA TYR A 201 14.96 -5.12 -13.30
C TYR A 201 15.48 -6.49 -13.71
N ASP A 202 15.74 -6.71 -15.01
CA ASP A 202 16.26 -8.00 -15.52
C ASP A 202 17.46 -8.48 -14.71
N TYR A 203 18.39 -7.59 -14.36
CA TYR A 203 19.56 -7.93 -13.54
C TYR A 203 19.24 -8.44 -12.13
N LEU A 204 18.05 -8.21 -11.57
CA LEU A 204 17.65 -8.79 -10.28
C LEU A 204 17.05 -10.18 -10.45
N VAL A 205 16.34 -10.41 -11.56
CA VAL A 205 15.55 -11.63 -11.79
C VAL A 205 16.04 -12.44 -12.99
N HIS A 206 17.26 -12.17 -13.43
CA HIS A 206 17.95 -12.95 -14.44
C HIS A 206 18.09 -14.39 -13.94
N LYS A 207 17.80 -15.38 -14.78
CA LYS A 207 17.93 -16.80 -14.41
C LYS A 207 19.39 -17.09 -14.09
N ARG A 208 19.66 -17.70 -12.93
CA ARG A 208 21.01 -18.02 -12.47
C ARG A 208 21.10 -19.46 -11.94
N THR A 209 22.28 -20.05 -12.10
CA THR A 209 22.65 -21.34 -11.49
C THR A 209 23.39 -21.18 -10.17
N GLU A 210 23.93 -19.99 -9.90
CA GLU A 210 24.65 -19.64 -8.68
C GLU A 210 24.42 -18.17 -8.28
N ASN A 211 24.59 -17.85 -7.00
CA ASN A 211 24.46 -16.50 -6.47
C ASN A 211 25.85 -15.87 -6.25
N ILE A 212 26.63 -15.79 -7.33
CA ILE A 212 27.92 -15.10 -7.38
C ILE A 212 27.78 -13.84 -8.22
N PHE A 213 28.19 -12.70 -7.68
CA PHE A 213 28.03 -11.39 -8.32
C PHE A 213 29.35 -10.63 -8.43
N TYR A 214 29.54 -9.89 -9.52
CA TYR A 214 30.69 -8.99 -9.73
C TYR A 214 30.51 -7.62 -9.06
N SER A 215 29.32 -7.35 -8.53
CA SER A 215 28.97 -6.17 -7.76
C SER A 215 27.94 -6.54 -6.69
N LYS A 216 27.66 -5.64 -5.75
CA LYS A 216 26.59 -5.86 -4.76
C LYS A 216 25.23 -5.69 -5.44
N ILE A 217 24.62 -6.82 -5.79
CA ILE A 217 23.27 -6.91 -6.35
C ILE A 217 22.39 -7.60 -5.31
N ALA A 218 21.13 -7.17 -5.17
CA ALA A 218 20.19 -7.86 -4.29
C ALA A 218 20.02 -9.32 -4.75
N ALA A 219 20.32 -10.26 -3.86
CA ALA A 219 20.17 -11.69 -4.12
C ALA A 219 18.79 -12.15 -3.65
N LEU A 220 17.90 -12.37 -4.62
CA LEU A 220 16.48 -12.61 -4.38
C LEU A 220 16.07 -13.97 -4.94
N ASN A 221 15.27 -14.71 -4.18
CA ASN A 221 14.50 -15.84 -4.66
C ASN A 221 13.10 -15.37 -4.99
N ILE A 222 12.73 -15.37 -6.27
CA ILE A 222 11.43 -14.90 -6.72
C ILE A 222 10.44 -16.07 -6.73
N HIS A 223 9.44 -16.00 -5.86
CA HIS A 223 8.33 -16.94 -5.77
C HIS A 223 7.13 -16.37 -6.54
N VAL A 224 6.94 -16.86 -7.76
CA VAL A 224 5.85 -16.44 -8.64
C VAL A 224 4.58 -17.21 -8.28
N ILE A 225 3.57 -16.48 -7.83
CA ILE A 225 2.25 -16.98 -7.44
C ILE A 225 1.40 -17.09 -8.70
N LYS A 226 1.04 -18.34 -9.06
CA LYS A 226 0.13 -18.66 -10.16
C LYS A 226 -1.11 -19.35 -9.58
N ASP A 227 -2.24 -18.64 -9.50
CA ASP A 227 -3.54 -19.23 -9.13
C ASP A 227 -4.62 -18.86 -10.16
N GLU A 228 -5.45 -19.84 -10.50
CA GLU A 228 -6.60 -19.64 -11.38
C GLU A 228 -7.59 -18.61 -10.82
N LYS A 229 -7.65 -18.41 -9.50
CA LYS A 229 -8.45 -17.34 -8.88
C LYS A 229 -8.02 -15.94 -9.32
N TYR A 230 -6.72 -15.72 -9.56
CA TYR A 230 -6.24 -14.46 -10.15
C TYR A 230 -6.80 -14.30 -11.57
N ASN A 231 -6.72 -15.34 -12.40
CA ASN A 231 -7.26 -15.30 -13.76
C ASN A 231 -8.78 -15.13 -13.78
N LYS A 232 -9.49 -15.74 -12.81
CA LYS A 232 -10.94 -15.62 -12.69
C LYS A 232 -11.36 -14.16 -12.46
N ILE A 233 -10.67 -13.44 -11.57
CA ILE A 233 -10.90 -12.01 -11.33
C ILE A 233 -10.73 -11.18 -12.61
N LEU A 234 -9.74 -11.49 -13.46
CA LEU A 234 -9.58 -10.81 -14.76
C LEU A 234 -10.68 -11.17 -15.76
N SER A 235 -11.28 -12.36 -15.63
CA SER A 235 -12.30 -12.87 -16.55
C SER A 235 -13.75 -12.55 -16.12
N GLU A 236 -13.95 -12.11 -14.88
CA GLU A 236 -15.24 -11.66 -14.37
C GLU A 236 -15.67 -10.43 -15.18
N LYS A 237 -16.49 -10.67 -16.22
CA LYS A 237 -17.11 -9.62 -17.02
C LYS A 237 -17.85 -8.69 -16.07
N THR A 238 -17.42 -7.43 -16.01
CA THR A 238 -18.27 -6.33 -15.52
C THR A 238 -19.58 -6.43 -16.29
N THR A 239 -20.70 -6.70 -15.60
CA THR A 239 -22.00 -6.71 -16.24
C THR A 239 -22.34 -5.29 -16.69
N LEU A 240 -23.25 -5.14 -17.66
CA LEU A 240 -23.72 -3.80 -18.07
C LEU A 240 -24.29 -3.03 -16.86
N ASP A 241 -24.83 -3.76 -15.88
CA ASP A 241 -25.39 -3.21 -14.63
C ASP A 241 -24.31 -2.56 -13.74
N ASP A 242 -23.11 -3.16 -13.65
CA ASP A 242 -21.96 -2.59 -12.92
C ASP A 242 -21.45 -1.26 -13.53
N ILE A 243 -21.71 -1.02 -14.82
CA ILE A 243 -21.36 0.24 -15.51
C ILE A 243 -22.41 1.31 -15.20
N ILE A 244 -23.69 0.94 -15.21
CA ILE A 244 -24.83 1.83 -14.94
C ILE A 244 -24.81 2.33 -13.48
N GLU A 245 -24.33 1.54 -12.51
CA GLU A 245 -24.16 1.99 -11.12
C GLU A 245 -22.91 2.85 -10.87
N SER A 246 -21.92 2.80 -11.78
CA SER A 246 -20.65 3.54 -11.63
C SER A 246 -20.76 5.00 -12.09
N ASP A 247 -21.53 5.26 -13.15
CA ASP A 247 -21.84 6.58 -13.66
C ASP A 247 -23.32 6.88 -13.37
N GLY A 248 -23.61 7.71 -12.37
CA GLY A 248 -24.97 8.15 -12.03
C GLY A 248 -25.62 9.05 -13.11
N CYS A 249 -25.63 8.61 -14.35
CA CYS A 249 -26.11 9.34 -15.51
C CYS A 249 -27.23 8.52 -16.18
N GLU A 250 -28.47 8.98 -16.00
CA GLU A 250 -29.58 8.58 -16.87
C GLU A 250 -29.29 9.08 -18.30
N ILE A 251 -28.52 8.32 -19.06
CA ILE A 251 -28.36 8.59 -20.49
C ILE A 251 -29.52 7.90 -21.20
N LYS A 252 -30.45 8.73 -21.68
CA LYS A 252 -31.56 8.33 -22.55
C LYS A 252 -31.02 7.49 -23.72
N LYS A 253 -31.65 6.33 -23.92
CA LYS A 253 -31.49 5.49 -25.11
C LYS A 253 -31.73 6.34 -26.35
N GLU A 254 -30.69 6.58 -27.15
CA GLU A 254 -30.83 6.68 -28.61
C GLU A 254 -29.46 6.64 -29.31
N ASN A 255 -29.27 5.55 -30.06
CA ASN A 255 -28.53 5.44 -31.32
C ASN A 255 -27.24 6.26 -31.49
N CYS A 256 -26.12 5.81 -30.91
CA CYS A 256 -24.77 6.04 -31.47
C CYS A 256 -23.67 5.20 -30.80
N ILE A 257 -23.89 3.92 -30.48
CA ILE A 257 -22.84 3.08 -29.90
C ILE A 257 -22.96 1.66 -30.46
N LYS A 258 -22.40 1.44 -31.66
CA LYS A 258 -22.01 0.10 -32.11
C LYS A 258 -20.61 0.08 -32.72
N ASN A 259 -20.13 1.21 -33.24
CA ASN A 259 -18.84 1.25 -33.95
C ASN A 259 -17.64 1.68 -33.07
N VAL A 260 -17.86 2.27 -31.89
CA VAL A 260 -16.76 2.71 -31.00
C VAL A 260 -16.30 1.60 -30.05
N GLU A 261 -17.19 0.69 -29.68
CA GLU A 261 -16.88 -0.44 -28.78
C GLU A 261 -15.94 -1.46 -29.45
N GLU A 262 -16.12 -1.75 -30.74
CA GLU A 262 -15.22 -2.64 -31.48
C GLU A 262 -13.83 -2.02 -31.72
N GLU A 263 -13.74 -0.70 -31.92
CA GLU A 263 -12.44 -0.04 -32.16
C GLU A 263 -11.59 0.08 -30.88
N ILE A 264 -12.19 0.37 -29.72
CA ILE A 264 -11.47 0.41 -28.44
C ILE A 264 -11.08 -1.00 -27.98
N TYR A 265 -11.95 -1.99 -28.18
CA TYR A 265 -11.65 -3.39 -27.89
C TYR A 265 -10.50 -3.92 -28.77
N ASN A 266 -10.48 -3.58 -30.07
CA ASN A 266 -9.41 -3.99 -30.99
C ASN A 266 -8.07 -3.26 -30.78
N LYS A 267 -8.08 -1.98 -30.36
CA LYS A 267 -6.84 -1.25 -30.03
C LYS A 267 -6.18 -1.72 -28.73
N ASN A 268 -6.97 -1.97 -27.69
CA ASN A 268 -6.46 -2.47 -26.41
C ASN A 268 -6.00 -3.93 -26.50
N ASN A 269 -6.68 -4.76 -27.31
CA ASN A 269 -6.20 -6.11 -27.60
C ASN A 269 -4.95 -6.12 -28.47
N LYS A 270 -4.78 -5.22 -29.46
CA LYS A 270 -3.52 -5.14 -30.22
C LYS A 270 -2.32 -4.76 -29.36
N ALA A 271 -2.46 -3.84 -28.41
CA ALA A 271 -1.36 -3.47 -27.50
C ALA A 271 -0.98 -4.58 -26.50
N CYS A 272 -1.93 -5.47 -26.15
CA CYS A 272 -1.68 -6.64 -25.29
C CYS A 272 -1.37 -7.93 -26.06
N GLN A 273 -1.68 -8.03 -27.37
CA GLN A 273 -1.49 -9.24 -28.18
C GLN A 273 -0.26 -9.19 -29.11
N THR A 274 0.32 -8.02 -29.41
CA THR A 274 1.51 -7.96 -30.29
C THR A 274 2.84 -8.29 -29.60
N ASN A 275 2.83 -8.71 -28.33
CA ASN A 275 3.98 -9.34 -27.67
C ASN A 275 3.69 -10.80 -27.28
N GLN A 276 2.99 -11.55 -28.12
CA GLN A 276 3.26 -12.99 -28.27
C GLN A 276 4.61 -13.18 -28.99
N SER A 277 5.67 -12.65 -28.42
CA SER A 277 6.99 -13.25 -28.60
C SER A 277 6.93 -14.61 -27.93
N ASN A 278 7.34 -15.63 -28.67
CA ASN A 278 7.59 -17.00 -28.23
C ASN A 278 8.49 -17.00 -26.99
N TYR A 279 7.93 -16.72 -25.81
CA TYR A 279 8.63 -16.76 -24.54
C TYR A 279 8.35 -18.10 -23.90
N ASP A 280 9.46 -18.73 -23.52
CA ASP A 280 9.61 -20.08 -23.05
C ASP A 280 8.89 -20.29 -21.69
N ASP A 281 7.56 -20.35 -21.73
CA ASP A 281 6.67 -20.68 -20.61
C ASP A 281 6.73 -22.18 -20.23
N GLY A 282 7.62 -22.94 -20.87
CA GLY A 282 7.57 -24.40 -20.92
C GLY A 282 8.82 -25.13 -20.45
N LYS A 283 9.66 -24.54 -19.58
CA LYS A 283 10.59 -25.25 -18.67
C LYS A 283 11.39 -24.21 -17.88
N TYR A 284 11.03 -24.01 -16.61
CA TYR A 284 12.06 -23.64 -15.66
C TYR A 284 13.08 -24.77 -15.73
N ILE A 285 14.30 -24.49 -16.19
CA ILE A 285 15.39 -25.45 -16.12
C ILE A 285 15.45 -25.87 -14.65
N ASP A 286 15.42 -27.17 -14.37
CA ASP A 286 15.48 -27.73 -13.01
C ASP A 286 16.73 -27.27 -12.20
N ASN A 287 17.61 -26.46 -12.80
CA ASN A 287 18.85 -25.92 -12.24
C ASN A 287 18.78 -24.40 -11.91
N CYS A 288 17.65 -23.71 -12.11
CA CYS A 288 17.53 -22.29 -11.79
C CYS A 288 17.30 -22.10 -10.29
N ILE A 289 18.21 -21.41 -9.60
CA ILE A 289 18.17 -21.34 -8.12
C ILE A 289 17.33 -20.18 -7.57
N ASN A 290 17.02 -19.17 -8.40
CA ASN A 290 16.48 -17.89 -7.94
C ASN A 290 15.05 -17.57 -8.42
N ILE A 291 14.39 -18.46 -9.18
CA ILE A 291 13.03 -18.23 -9.69
C ILE A 291 12.21 -19.51 -9.52
N HIS A 292 11.10 -19.42 -8.81
CA HIS A 292 10.32 -20.55 -8.32
C HIS A 292 8.84 -20.32 -8.60
N THR A 293 8.12 -21.37 -9.01
CA THR A 293 6.65 -21.32 -9.06
C THR A 293 6.09 -21.77 -7.72
N TYR A 294 5.29 -20.92 -7.08
CA TYR A 294 4.76 -21.18 -5.73
C TYR A 294 3.30 -21.63 -5.78
N LYS A 295 3.00 -22.82 -5.21
CA LYS A 295 1.71 -23.50 -5.36
C LYS A 295 1.10 -24.06 -4.06
N LYS A 296 1.74 -23.84 -2.90
CA LYS A 296 1.25 -24.38 -1.62
C LYS A 296 -0.09 -23.73 -1.24
N LYS A 297 -1.13 -24.53 -1.01
CA LYS A 297 -2.50 -24.06 -0.74
C LYS A 297 -3.03 -24.58 0.58
N ASP A 298 -3.87 -23.78 1.23
CA ASP A 298 -4.62 -24.17 2.42
C ASP A 298 -5.86 -25.01 2.07
N GLU A 299 -6.62 -25.41 3.08
CA GLU A 299 -7.84 -26.21 2.94
C GLU A 299 -8.97 -25.52 2.15
N TYR A 300 -8.91 -24.19 1.98
CA TYR A 300 -9.84 -23.40 1.17
C TYR A 300 -9.29 -23.13 -0.24
N GLY A 301 -8.11 -23.68 -0.56
CA GLY A 301 -7.45 -23.54 -1.84
C GLY A 301 -6.75 -22.20 -2.04
N PHE A 302 -6.51 -21.41 -0.98
CA PHE A 302 -5.75 -20.17 -1.05
C PHE A 302 -4.27 -20.43 -0.86
N ILE A 303 -3.45 -19.74 -1.66
CA ILE A 303 -2.00 -19.89 -1.56
C ILE A 303 -1.52 -19.30 -0.24
N TYR A 304 -0.57 -19.95 0.42
CA TYR A 304 0.02 -19.46 1.66
C TYR A 304 1.49 -19.81 1.82
N THR A 305 2.23 -18.95 2.52
CA THR A 305 3.59 -19.22 3.00
C THR A 305 3.64 -19.10 4.52
N GLN A 306 4.79 -19.37 5.13
CA GLN A 306 5.01 -19.30 6.56
C GLN A 306 6.24 -18.46 6.86
N PHE A 307 6.21 -17.76 8.00
CA PHE A 307 7.37 -17.07 8.56
C PHE A 307 7.43 -17.36 10.06
N ASP A 308 8.60 -17.13 10.68
CA ASP A 308 8.81 -17.40 12.11
C ASP A 308 8.27 -18.78 12.55
N ASN A 309 8.75 -19.81 11.83
CA ASN A 309 8.41 -21.23 11.92
C ASN A 309 7.01 -21.62 11.42
N ASP A 310 5.93 -21.09 12.01
CA ASP A 310 4.57 -21.63 11.83
C ASP A 310 3.50 -20.60 11.47
N LYS A 311 3.84 -19.30 11.47
CA LYS A 311 2.88 -18.22 11.25
C LYS A 311 2.53 -18.11 9.77
N ASN A 312 1.27 -18.32 9.45
CA ASN A 312 0.81 -18.35 8.06
C ASN A 312 0.63 -16.93 7.49
N ILE A 313 0.99 -16.78 6.22
CA ILE A 313 0.68 -15.63 5.36
C ILE A 313 -0.11 -16.16 4.17
N ARG A 314 -1.41 -15.89 4.12
CA ARG A 314 -2.30 -16.28 3.02
C ARG A 314 -2.45 -15.13 2.03
N PHE A 315 -2.37 -15.44 0.75
CA PHE A 315 -2.45 -14.47 -0.34
C PHE A 315 -3.90 -14.35 -0.84
N ILE A 316 -4.47 -13.14 -0.80
CA ILE A 316 -5.86 -12.87 -1.21
C ILE A 316 -5.92 -11.89 -2.39
N PRO A 317 -6.34 -12.32 -3.59
CA PRO A 317 -6.41 -11.42 -4.75
C PRO A 317 -7.67 -10.55 -4.77
N PHE A 318 -7.56 -9.32 -5.28
CA PHE A 318 -8.70 -8.42 -5.48
C PHE A 318 -8.44 -7.41 -6.61
N HIS A 319 -9.48 -6.66 -6.99
CA HIS A 319 -9.42 -5.73 -8.12
C HIS A 319 -8.75 -4.41 -7.74
N HIS A 320 -7.88 -3.92 -8.62
CA HIS A 320 -7.30 -2.57 -8.60
C HIS A 320 -7.60 -1.90 -9.95
N GLY A 321 -8.87 -1.58 -10.18
CA GLY A 321 -9.44 -1.30 -11.48
C GLY A 321 -9.97 -2.57 -12.17
N LYS A 322 -10.53 -2.42 -13.36
CA LYS A 322 -11.21 -3.54 -14.05
C LYS A 322 -10.26 -4.64 -14.51
N ASN A 323 -9.04 -4.28 -14.93
CA ASN A 323 -8.12 -5.18 -15.62
C ASN A 323 -6.80 -5.40 -14.88
N TYR A 324 -6.77 -5.17 -13.57
CA TYR A 324 -5.54 -5.26 -12.80
C TYR A 324 -5.83 -5.81 -11.40
N ILE A 325 -4.91 -6.65 -10.92
CA ILE A 325 -5.07 -7.38 -9.66
C ILE A 325 -3.93 -7.04 -8.73
N CYS A 326 -4.33 -6.71 -7.51
CA CYS A 326 -3.45 -6.61 -6.36
C CYS A 326 -3.62 -7.84 -5.46
N ILE A 327 -2.61 -8.06 -4.61
CA ILE A 327 -2.60 -9.12 -3.61
C ILE A 327 -2.62 -8.48 -2.23
N GLY A 328 -3.58 -8.88 -1.40
CA GLY A 328 -3.56 -8.65 0.03
C GLY A 328 -3.12 -9.88 0.80
N TYR A 329 -3.08 -9.75 2.11
CA TYR A 329 -2.54 -10.78 2.99
C TYR A 329 -3.43 -11.00 4.21
N ILE A 330 -3.64 -12.26 4.59
CA ILE A 330 -4.12 -12.63 5.93
C ILE A 330 -2.93 -13.27 6.67
N ILE A 331 -2.50 -12.64 7.74
CA ILE A 331 -1.24 -12.94 8.43
C ILE A 331 -1.51 -13.30 9.88
N GLY A 332 -0.92 -14.41 10.32
CA GLY A 332 -1.06 -14.92 11.68
C GLY A 332 -2.02 -16.11 11.77
N ASN A 333 -1.98 -16.77 12.94
CA ASN A 333 -2.77 -17.96 13.23
C ASN A 333 -3.79 -17.65 14.33
N THR A 334 -3.28 -17.23 15.50
CA THR A 334 -4.10 -16.93 16.68
C THR A 334 -4.72 -15.56 16.53
N ASN A 335 -3.89 -14.51 16.48
CA ASN A 335 -4.34 -13.17 16.16
C ASN A 335 -4.10 -12.91 14.68
N LYS A 336 -5.04 -12.27 14.01
CA LYS A 336 -5.00 -12.13 12.55
C LYS A 336 -4.95 -10.67 12.14
N LEU A 337 -3.97 -10.39 11.29
CA LEU A 337 -3.87 -9.17 10.51
C LEU A 337 -4.40 -9.43 9.11
N VAL A 338 -5.32 -8.60 8.63
CA VAL A 338 -5.73 -8.54 7.22
C VAL A 338 -5.19 -7.25 6.61
N TYR A 339 -4.49 -7.35 5.47
CA TYR A 339 -3.93 -6.23 4.74
C TYR A 339 -4.52 -6.17 3.32
N ILE A 340 -5.11 -5.03 2.96
CA ILE A 340 -5.76 -4.76 1.68
C ILE A 340 -5.39 -3.33 1.24
N SER A 341 -4.32 -3.16 0.47
CA SER A 341 -3.97 -1.89 -0.18
C SER A 341 -4.47 -1.84 -1.62
N ASP A 342 -4.58 -0.63 -2.20
CA ASP A 342 -4.80 -0.44 -3.63
C ASP A 342 -5.98 -1.26 -4.18
N CYS A 343 -7.15 -1.14 -3.55
CA CYS A 343 -8.29 -2.00 -3.84
C CYS A 343 -9.50 -1.18 -4.30
N SER A 344 -10.10 -1.54 -5.42
CA SER A 344 -11.34 -0.94 -5.96
C SER A 344 -12.58 -1.80 -5.77
N LYS A 345 -12.41 -3.12 -5.66
CA LYS A 345 -13.50 -4.09 -5.47
C LYS A 345 -12.92 -5.34 -4.81
N LEU A 346 -13.46 -5.67 -3.65
CA LEU A 346 -13.15 -6.90 -2.92
C LEU A 346 -14.16 -7.97 -3.32
N PRO A 347 -13.76 -9.04 -4.03
CA PRO A 347 -14.71 -10.08 -4.45
C PRO A 347 -15.40 -10.74 -3.25
N ASN A 348 -16.69 -11.07 -3.39
CA ASN A 348 -17.47 -11.67 -2.29
C ASN A 348 -16.83 -12.95 -1.73
N TYR A 349 -16.24 -13.79 -2.58
CA TYR A 349 -15.59 -15.02 -2.13
C TYR A 349 -14.35 -14.76 -1.25
N ILE A 350 -13.67 -13.61 -1.42
CA ILE A 350 -12.57 -13.18 -0.56
C ILE A 350 -13.12 -12.68 0.77
N LEU A 351 -14.18 -11.87 0.75
CA LEU A 351 -14.83 -11.39 1.96
C LEU A 351 -15.34 -12.57 2.82
N GLU A 352 -15.97 -13.56 2.19
CA GLU A 352 -16.42 -14.79 2.86
C GLU A 352 -15.25 -15.64 3.36
N TYR A 353 -14.13 -15.68 2.64
CA TYR A 353 -12.91 -16.35 3.11
C TYR A 353 -12.32 -15.66 4.34
N ILE A 354 -12.23 -14.32 4.36
CA ILE A 354 -11.79 -13.55 5.53
C ILE A 354 -12.67 -13.87 6.74
N LYS A 355 -14.00 -13.87 6.58
CA LYS A 355 -14.94 -14.20 7.68
C LYS A 355 -14.76 -15.63 8.19
N LYS A 356 -14.46 -16.60 7.32
CA LYS A 356 -14.18 -18.00 7.71
C LYS A 356 -12.91 -18.16 8.53
N MET A 357 -11.98 -17.19 8.50
CA MET A 357 -10.77 -17.20 9.34
C MET A 357 -11.06 -16.84 10.81
N GLY A 358 -12.30 -16.49 11.14
CA GLY A 358 -12.74 -16.16 12.49
C GLY A 358 -12.49 -14.69 12.83
N SER A 359 -12.24 -14.40 14.11
CA SER A 359 -11.99 -13.03 14.58
C SER A 359 -10.76 -12.45 13.91
N ILE A 360 -10.89 -11.22 13.40
CA ILE A 360 -9.79 -10.42 12.85
C ILE A 360 -9.43 -9.35 13.88
N ASP A 361 -8.15 -9.25 14.23
CA ASP A 361 -7.68 -8.29 15.24
C ASP A 361 -7.38 -6.94 14.61
N ILE A 362 -6.70 -6.95 13.46
CA ILE A 362 -6.29 -5.74 12.76
C ILE A 362 -6.67 -5.86 11.29
N LEU A 363 -7.36 -4.86 10.76
CA LEU A 363 -7.56 -4.63 9.34
C LEU A 363 -6.77 -3.39 8.92
N ILE A 364 -5.82 -3.56 8.01
CA ILE A 364 -5.15 -2.45 7.33
C ILE A 364 -5.77 -2.35 5.93
N ILE A 365 -6.38 -1.21 5.61
CA ILE A 365 -7.18 -1.08 4.37
C ILE A 365 -6.97 0.26 3.65
N ASP A 366 -6.98 0.21 2.32
CA ASP A 366 -6.89 1.35 1.40
C ASP A 366 -7.95 2.43 1.69
N ALA A 367 -7.64 3.70 1.47
CA ALA A 367 -8.56 4.83 1.61
C ALA A 367 -7.98 6.07 0.91
N LEU A 368 -8.19 6.19 -0.41
CA LEU A 368 -7.54 7.22 -1.22
C LEU A 368 -8.13 8.63 -1.00
N PHE A 369 -9.45 8.72 -0.97
CA PHE A 369 -10.26 9.94 -0.81
C PHE A 369 -11.36 9.72 0.22
N TYR A 370 -12.06 10.76 0.68
CA TYR A 370 -13.14 10.57 1.66
C TYR A 370 -14.35 9.81 1.10
N LYS A 371 -15.05 10.39 0.12
CA LYS A 371 -16.26 9.80 -0.50
C LYS A 371 -16.14 9.67 -2.03
N ARG A 372 -15.23 10.43 -2.66
CA ARG A 372 -15.06 10.42 -4.12
C ARG A 372 -14.69 9.01 -4.61
N LYS A 373 -15.52 8.46 -5.51
CA LYS A 373 -15.22 7.22 -6.22
C LYS A 373 -13.93 7.36 -7.01
N HIS A 374 -13.12 6.31 -7.01
CA HIS A 374 -11.92 6.23 -7.82
C HIS A 374 -11.90 4.92 -8.60
N TYR A 375 -11.32 4.94 -9.80
CA TYR A 375 -11.32 3.77 -10.68
C TYR A 375 -10.62 2.56 -10.06
N SER A 376 -9.52 2.77 -9.34
CA SER A 376 -8.65 1.70 -8.84
C SER A 376 -8.53 1.62 -7.31
N HIS A 377 -9.21 2.49 -6.56
CA HIS A 377 -9.05 2.57 -5.10
C HIS A 377 -10.38 2.77 -4.39
N PHE A 378 -10.45 2.31 -3.16
CA PHE A 378 -11.53 2.60 -2.24
C PHE A 378 -11.37 4.01 -1.69
N SER A 379 -12.51 4.66 -1.52
CA SER A 379 -12.65 5.80 -0.62
C SER A 379 -12.69 5.34 0.85
N LEU A 380 -12.44 6.27 1.77
CA LEU A 380 -12.56 6.02 3.22
C LEU A 380 -13.96 5.51 3.56
N TYR A 381 -14.99 6.07 2.91
CA TYR A 381 -16.37 5.62 3.06
C TYR A 381 -16.55 4.14 2.67
N GLU A 382 -16.05 3.74 1.50
CA GLU A 382 -16.13 2.35 1.03
C GLU A 382 -15.37 1.41 1.97
N SER A 383 -14.18 1.82 2.42
CA SER A 383 -13.37 1.00 3.34
C SER A 383 -13.97 0.88 4.74
N ILE A 384 -14.64 1.92 5.26
CA ILE A 384 -15.45 1.80 6.47
C ILE A 384 -16.56 0.76 6.28
N ASN A 385 -17.27 0.77 5.14
CA ASN A 385 -18.32 -0.22 4.88
C ASN A 385 -17.78 -1.65 4.78
N ILE A 386 -16.59 -1.84 4.20
CA ILE A 386 -15.91 -3.14 4.20
C ILE A 386 -15.52 -3.55 5.63
N ALA A 387 -14.97 -2.63 6.42
CA ALA A 387 -14.62 -2.91 7.81
C ALA A 387 -15.84 -3.29 8.66
N LEU A 388 -16.99 -2.65 8.47
CA LEU A 388 -18.25 -3.00 9.16
C LEU A 388 -18.77 -4.39 8.77
N GLN A 389 -18.45 -4.89 7.57
CA GLN A 389 -18.78 -6.25 7.14
C GLN A 389 -17.79 -7.30 7.69
N ILE A 390 -16.51 -6.96 7.79
CA ILE A 390 -15.46 -7.85 8.33
C ILE A 390 -15.52 -7.89 9.87
N LYS A 391 -15.88 -6.78 10.52
CA LYS A 391 -15.90 -6.56 11.97
C LYS A 391 -14.57 -6.89 12.67
N PRO A 392 -13.44 -6.27 12.26
CA PRO A 392 -12.17 -6.43 12.96
C PRO A 392 -12.19 -5.66 14.29
N LYS A 393 -11.29 -6.00 15.24
CA LYS A 393 -11.17 -5.21 16.50
C LYS A 393 -10.62 -3.80 16.23
N GLN A 394 -9.65 -3.67 15.33
CA GLN A 394 -9.02 -2.40 14.97
C GLN A 394 -8.88 -2.24 13.45
N VAL A 395 -9.06 -1.02 12.95
CA VAL A 395 -8.94 -0.65 11.53
C VAL A 395 -7.93 0.48 11.39
N PHE A 396 -6.95 0.28 10.52
CA PHE A 396 -5.96 1.28 10.15
C PHE A 396 -6.04 1.58 8.65
N PHE A 397 -6.41 2.82 8.31
CA PHE A 397 -6.49 3.24 6.91
C PHE A 397 -5.12 3.67 6.38
N ILE A 398 -4.81 3.25 5.15
CA ILE A 398 -3.59 3.58 4.40
C ILE A 398 -3.93 4.02 2.96
N GLY A 399 -2.93 4.32 2.12
CA GLY A 399 -3.15 4.64 0.70
C GLY A 399 -3.74 6.03 0.45
N MET A 400 -3.73 6.88 1.47
CA MET A 400 -4.41 8.17 1.41
C MET A 400 -3.67 9.18 0.55
N SER A 401 -4.45 9.99 -0.16
CA SER A 401 -3.95 11.17 -0.87
C SER A 401 -3.91 12.41 0.04
N CYS A 402 -3.43 13.53 -0.51
CA CYS A 402 -3.46 14.84 0.15
C CYS A 402 -4.88 15.37 0.43
N ASP A 403 -5.92 14.70 -0.06
CA ASP A 403 -7.30 15.07 0.21
C ASP A 403 -7.75 14.59 1.60
N ILE A 404 -7.02 13.70 2.27
CA ILE A 404 -7.33 13.22 3.63
C ILE A 404 -6.29 13.78 4.63
N GLU A 405 -6.72 14.71 5.48
CA GLU A 405 -5.90 15.31 6.54
C GLU A 405 -5.92 14.43 7.78
N HIS A 406 -4.76 14.17 8.37
CA HIS A 406 -4.59 13.15 9.38
C HIS A 406 -5.36 13.43 10.68
N ASN A 407 -5.22 14.62 11.25
CA ASN A 407 -5.70 14.91 12.61
C ASN A 407 -7.22 15.00 12.65
N ILE A 408 -7.81 15.79 11.77
CA ILE A 408 -9.26 16.01 11.74
C ILE A 408 -10.03 14.75 11.36
N THR A 409 -9.46 13.93 10.46
CA THR A 409 -10.06 12.63 10.13
C THR A 409 -10.01 11.69 11.32
N ASN A 410 -8.90 11.65 12.07
CA ASN A 410 -8.83 10.79 13.25
C ASN A 410 -9.81 11.21 14.35
N LEU A 411 -10.11 12.50 14.52
CA LEU A 411 -11.17 12.95 15.41
C LEU A 411 -12.56 12.45 14.96
N PHE A 412 -12.82 12.46 13.65
CA PHE A 412 -14.02 11.83 13.10
C PHE A 412 -14.06 10.31 13.34
N LEU A 413 -12.95 9.61 13.13
CA LEU A 413 -12.85 8.16 13.32
C LEU A 413 -12.95 7.74 14.79
N GLU A 414 -12.51 8.59 15.72
CA GLU A 414 -12.72 8.38 17.16
C GLU A 414 -14.20 8.42 17.52
N LYS A 415 -14.95 9.42 17.02
CA LYS A 415 -16.41 9.48 17.15
C LYS A 415 -17.11 8.30 16.49
N LEU A 416 -16.60 7.83 15.35
CA LEU A 416 -17.11 6.62 14.70
C LEU A 416 -16.87 5.37 15.57
N SER A 417 -15.70 5.28 16.22
CA SER A 417 -15.36 4.19 17.15
C SER A 417 -16.27 4.19 18.37
N ALA A 418 -16.62 5.37 18.90
CA ALA A 418 -17.59 5.48 20.00
C ALA A 418 -19.00 4.98 19.61
N LYS A 419 -19.38 5.10 18.33
CA LYS A 419 -20.65 4.59 17.80
C LYS A 419 -20.63 3.08 17.57
N TYR A 420 -19.49 2.51 17.19
CA TYR A 420 -19.30 1.09 16.97
C TYR A 420 -18.32 0.53 18.01
N SER A 421 -18.80 0.28 19.23
CA SER A 421 -17.97 -0.08 20.39
C SER A 421 -17.05 -1.29 20.20
N ASP A 422 -17.34 -2.15 19.23
CA ASP A 422 -16.57 -3.36 18.95
C ASP A 422 -15.40 -3.13 17.96
N ILE A 423 -15.33 -1.94 17.34
CA ILE A 423 -14.35 -1.62 16.28
C ILE A 423 -13.74 -0.23 16.54
N THR A 424 -12.42 -0.17 16.66
CA THR A 424 -11.70 1.11 16.66
C THR A 424 -11.20 1.46 15.26
N PHE A 425 -11.39 2.71 14.83
CA PHE A 425 -10.97 3.21 13.53
C PHE A 425 -9.88 4.27 13.68
N SER A 426 -8.84 4.21 12.85
CA SER A 426 -7.79 5.24 12.80
C SER A 426 -7.12 5.30 11.43
N LEU A 427 -6.63 6.47 11.04
CA LEU A 427 -5.65 6.60 9.97
C LEU A 427 -4.27 6.18 10.49
N ALA A 428 -3.54 5.38 9.70
CA ALA A 428 -2.13 5.16 9.96
C ALA A 428 -1.31 6.43 9.64
N HIS A 429 -0.08 6.47 10.12
CA HIS A 429 0.93 7.45 9.70
C HIS A 429 2.31 6.80 9.65
N ASP A 430 3.20 7.41 8.88
CA ASP A 430 4.59 6.96 8.79
C ASP A 430 5.24 6.92 10.19
N GLY A 431 5.92 5.82 10.46
CA GLY A 431 6.55 5.47 11.72
C GLY A 431 5.60 5.09 12.85
N LEU A 432 4.31 4.88 12.59
CA LEU A 432 3.42 4.24 13.57
C LEU A 432 3.94 2.83 13.88
N PHE A 433 3.97 2.48 15.16
CA PHE A 433 4.26 1.14 15.65
C PHE A 433 3.05 0.60 16.40
N LEU A 434 2.64 -0.62 16.07
CA LEU A 434 1.57 -1.34 16.76
C LEU A 434 2.13 -2.66 17.31
N PRO A 435 2.18 -2.84 18.65
CA PRO A 435 2.49 -4.14 19.24
C PRO A 435 1.48 -5.18 18.77
N PHE A 436 1.96 -6.29 18.23
CA PHE A 436 1.11 -7.34 17.69
C PHE A 436 1.83 -8.70 17.71
N ASN A 437 1.12 -9.72 18.19
CA ASN A 437 1.60 -11.11 18.19
C ASN A 437 0.76 -11.92 17.20
N PHE A 438 1.35 -12.21 16.05
CA PHE A 438 0.75 -12.93 14.92
C PHE A 438 0.46 -14.41 15.22
#